data_AF-A0A936E6Z3-F1
#
_entry.id   AF-A0A936E6Z3-F1
#
_cell.length_a   1.000
_cell.length_b   1.000
_cell.length_c   1.000
_cell.angle_alpha   90.00
_cell.angle_beta   90.00
_cell.angle_gamma   90.00
#
_symmetry.space_group_name_H-M   'P 1'
#
loop_
_entity.id
_entity.type
_entity.pdbx_description
1 polymer ?
#
loop_
_entity_poly.entity_id
_entity_poly.type
_entity_poly.pdbx_seq_one_letter_code
_entity_poly.pdbx_strand_id
1 'polypeptide(L)'
;MTVVVGANEENSNATGVNGNQADNSANNSGAAYIFTRSGGVWSQQAYLKASNTEADDLFGSATAISGDTVIVGAYQEDSNSTGIDGDQEDNSANDSGSAYVFTRTGGVWPQQAYLKASNTGQQDFFGWSVAVWVIRLR
;
A
#
# COMPACT_ATOMS: atom_id res chain seq x y z
N MET A 1 -12.17 8.24 14.68
CA MET A 1 -11.36 8.88 13.61
C MET A 1 -10.33 7.87 13.14
N THR A 2 -9.99 7.86 11.86
CA THR A 2 -8.94 6.99 11.29
C THR A 2 -7.92 7.86 10.56
N VAL A 3 -6.64 7.54 10.70
CA VAL A 3 -5.52 8.19 10.00
C VAL A 3 -4.65 7.10 9.40
N VAL A 4 -4.12 7.37 8.21
CA VAL A 4 -3.10 6.54 7.55
C VAL A 4 -1.82 7.36 7.45
N VAL A 5 -0.69 6.75 7.78
CA VAL A 5 0.64 7.37 7.70
C VAL A 5 1.57 6.45 6.92
N GLY A 6 2.18 6.94 5.86
CA GLY A 6 3.20 6.23 5.11
C GLY A 6 4.58 6.30 5.76
N ALA A 7 5.37 5.24 5.59
CA ALA A 7 6.77 5.13 5.99
C ALA A 7 7.53 4.41 4.86
N ASN A 8 7.74 5.12 3.75
CA ASN A 8 8.19 4.51 2.49
C ASN A 8 9.61 3.94 2.50
N GLU A 9 10.50 4.45 3.36
CA GLU A 9 11.86 3.92 3.52
C GLU A 9 11.97 2.90 4.66
N GLU A 10 10.85 2.43 5.21
CA GLU A 10 10.89 1.42 6.25
C GLU A 10 11.39 0.08 5.71
N ASN A 11 12.28 -0.56 6.47
CA ASN A 11 12.79 -1.87 6.15
C ASN A 11 11.89 -2.94 6.80
N SER A 12 11.47 -3.95 6.05
CA SER A 12 10.87 -5.19 6.58
C SER A 12 10.46 -6.10 5.43
N ASN A 13 10.79 -7.39 5.47
CA ASN A 13 10.26 -8.37 4.51
C ASN A 13 8.84 -8.86 4.82
N ALA A 14 8.18 -8.27 5.82
CA ALA A 14 6.79 -8.60 6.13
C ALA A 14 5.89 -8.31 4.92
N THR A 15 4.91 -9.18 4.67
CA THR A 15 3.90 -8.99 3.62
C THR A 15 2.51 -8.81 4.23
N GLY A 16 1.65 -8.10 3.50
CA GLY A 16 0.25 -7.93 3.86
C GLY A 16 0.04 -7.14 5.17
N VAL A 17 -0.74 -7.69 6.10
CA VAL A 17 -1.26 -6.93 7.26
C VAL A 17 -0.73 -7.50 8.57
N ASN A 18 -0.21 -6.64 9.43
CA ASN A 18 0.25 -6.94 10.79
C ASN A 18 1.38 -7.99 10.85
N GLY A 19 2.27 -7.98 9.86
CA GLY A 19 3.52 -8.74 9.91
C GLY A 19 4.54 -8.18 10.92
N ASN A 20 5.75 -8.71 10.88
CA ASN A 20 6.81 -8.34 11.81
C ASN A 20 7.39 -6.94 11.54
N GLN A 21 6.98 -5.96 12.34
CA GLN A 21 7.46 -4.56 12.28
C GLN A 21 8.89 -4.37 12.78
N ALA A 22 9.48 -5.37 13.44
CA ALA A 22 10.88 -5.32 13.90
C ALA A 22 11.84 -5.95 12.88
N ASP A 23 11.32 -6.60 11.84
CA ASP A 23 12.15 -7.08 10.74
C ASP A 23 12.77 -5.90 10.00
N ASN A 24 14.01 -6.05 9.54
CA ASN A 24 14.74 -5.03 8.77
C ASN A 24 15.47 -5.67 7.57
N SER A 25 14.96 -6.78 7.05
CA SER A 25 15.68 -7.62 6.08
C SER A 25 15.43 -7.27 4.61
N ALA A 26 14.43 -6.42 4.31
CA ALA A 26 14.20 -5.85 2.99
C ALA A 26 14.30 -4.32 3.08
N ASN A 27 15.36 -3.73 2.52
CA ASN A 27 15.63 -2.29 2.63
C ASN A 27 14.61 -1.46 1.85
N ASN A 28 14.16 -0.32 2.39
CA ASN A 28 13.27 0.62 1.71
C ASN A 28 12.00 0.00 1.10
N SER A 29 11.61 -1.16 1.60
CA SER A 29 10.42 -1.88 1.12
C SER A 29 9.12 -1.16 1.48
N GLY A 30 9.21 -0.24 2.43
CA GLY A 30 8.17 0.68 2.82
C GLY A 30 7.03 0.05 3.63
N ALA A 31 6.27 0.89 4.29
CA ALA A 31 5.10 0.50 5.08
C ALA A 31 4.03 1.61 5.11
N ALA A 32 2.83 1.25 5.54
CA ALA A 32 1.83 2.22 5.96
C ALA A 32 1.17 1.79 7.28
N TYR A 33 0.85 2.76 8.13
CA TYR A 33 0.29 2.55 9.45
C TYR A 33 -1.11 3.12 9.53
N ILE A 34 -2.01 2.37 10.15
CA ILE A 34 -3.36 2.84 10.44
C ILE A 34 -3.48 3.09 11.93
N PHE A 35 -3.90 4.31 12.28
CA PHE A 35 -4.23 4.70 13.64
C PHE A 35 -5.71 5.02 13.75
N THR A 36 -6.31 4.64 14.86
CA THR A 36 -7.69 4.99 15.20
C THR A 36 -7.75 5.77 16.49
N ARG A 37 -8.70 6.70 16.55
CA ARG A 37 -9.03 7.46 17.75
C ARG A 37 -10.42 7.12 18.26
N SER A 38 -10.50 6.69 19.51
CA SER A 38 -11.74 6.43 20.26
C SER A 38 -11.62 6.97 21.68
N GLY A 39 -12.67 7.63 22.19
CA GLY A 39 -12.66 8.20 23.55
C GLY A 39 -11.51 9.19 23.81
N GLY A 40 -11.00 9.86 22.77
CA GLY A 40 -9.85 10.77 22.86
C GLY A 40 -8.47 10.10 22.78
N VAL A 41 -8.40 8.77 22.89
CA VAL A 41 -7.15 7.98 22.87
C VAL A 41 -6.85 7.51 21.44
N TRP A 42 -5.57 7.59 21.05
CA TRP A 42 -5.07 7.04 19.80
C TRP A 42 -4.45 5.66 20.02
N SER A 43 -4.71 4.74 19.09
CA SER A 43 -4.11 3.41 19.05
C SER A 43 -3.78 3.00 17.61
N GLN A 44 -2.63 2.36 17.40
CA GLN A 44 -2.33 1.69 16.14
C GLN A 44 -3.30 0.53 15.94
N GLN A 45 -3.99 0.52 14.81
CA GLN A 45 -4.93 -0.52 14.43
C GLN A 45 -4.29 -1.52 13.47
N ALA A 46 -3.45 -1.05 12.54
CA ALA A 46 -2.82 -1.93 11.56
C ALA A 46 -1.44 -1.42 11.12
N TYR A 47 -0.63 -2.39 10.71
CA TYR A 47 0.59 -2.24 9.94
C TYR A 47 0.36 -2.86 8.56
N LEU A 48 0.59 -2.11 7.49
CA LEU A 48 0.36 -2.52 6.11
C LEU A 48 1.68 -2.59 5.37
N LYS A 49 1.81 -3.65 4.59
CA LYS A 49 2.88 -3.91 3.62
C LYS A 49 2.26 -4.32 2.29
N ALA A 50 3.00 -4.11 1.20
CA ALA A 50 2.68 -4.74 -0.07
C ALA A 50 2.59 -6.26 0.11
N SER A 51 1.69 -6.91 -0.63
CA SER A 51 1.60 -8.38 -0.68
C SER A 51 2.84 -9.01 -1.31
N ASN A 52 3.43 -8.35 -2.30
CA ASN A 52 4.70 -8.65 -2.97
C ASN A 52 5.80 -7.68 -2.45
N THR A 53 6.07 -7.71 -1.16
CA THR A 53 7.08 -6.81 -0.57
C THR A 53 8.47 -7.14 -1.11
N GLU A 54 9.10 -6.18 -1.80
CA GLU A 54 10.49 -6.24 -2.21
C GLU A 54 11.27 -5.02 -1.74
N ALA A 55 12.60 -5.09 -1.86
CA ALA A 55 13.45 -3.97 -1.49
C ALA A 55 13.28 -2.83 -2.49
N ASP A 56 13.38 -1.60 -2.00
CA ASP A 56 13.32 -0.37 -2.80
C ASP A 56 11.96 -0.06 -3.50
N ASP A 57 10.89 -0.85 -3.28
CA ASP A 57 9.55 -0.58 -3.83
C ASP A 57 8.88 0.72 -3.32
N LEU A 58 9.34 1.22 -2.17
CA LEU A 58 8.82 2.44 -1.51
C LEU A 58 7.30 2.44 -1.27
N PHE A 59 6.75 1.30 -0.85
CA PHE A 59 5.35 1.21 -0.43
C PHE A 59 5.06 2.19 0.72
N GLY A 60 3.99 2.98 0.61
CA GLY A 60 3.70 4.03 1.58
C GLY A 60 4.20 5.42 1.18
N SER A 61 4.79 5.56 -0.01
CA SER A 61 5.21 6.86 -0.57
C SER A 61 4.05 7.82 -0.77
N ALA A 62 2.86 7.28 -1.07
CA ALA A 62 1.60 8.02 -1.07
C ALA A 62 0.53 7.24 -0.32
N THR A 63 -0.32 7.93 0.44
CA THR A 63 -1.46 7.32 1.13
C THR A 63 -2.70 8.19 1.01
N ALA A 64 -3.86 7.57 0.78
CA ALA A 64 -5.15 8.24 0.81
C ALA A 64 -6.19 7.36 1.53
N ILE A 65 -7.16 7.98 2.21
CA ILE A 65 -8.23 7.27 2.93
C ILE A 65 -9.58 7.95 2.73
N SER A 66 -10.62 7.16 2.47
CA SER A 66 -12.02 7.61 2.47
C SER A 66 -12.92 6.50 3.01
N GLY A 67 -13.56 6.75 4.16
CA GLY A 67 -14.44 5.77 4.80
C GLY A 67 -13.66 4.54 5.26
N ASP A 68 -14.00 3.39 4.68
CA ASP A 68 -13.36 2.10 4.95
C ASP A 68 -12.30 1.72 3.91
N THR A 69 -11.94 2.62 2.98
CA THR A 69 -10.98 2.34 1.91
C THR A 69 -9.72 3.16 2.08
N VAL A 70 -8.56 2.49 2.01
CA VAL A 70 -7.22 3.07 1.98
C VAL A 70 -6.57 2.71 0.64
N ILE A 71 -5.88 3.68 0.03
CA ILE A 71 -4.97 3.43 -1.09
C ILE A 71 -3.56 3.76 -0.65
N VAL A 72 -2.61 2.89 -0.97
CA VAL A 72 -1.18 3.08 -0.71
C VAL A 72 -0.42 2.95 -2.03
N GLY A 73 0.41 3.93 -2.38
CA GLY A 73 1.29 3.89 -3.54
C GLY A 73 2.64 3.27 -3.22
N ALA A 74 3.23 2.60 -4.22
CA ALA A 74 4.60 2.09 -4.24
C ALA A 74 5.18 2.41 -5.61
N TYR A 75 5.68 3.64 -5.78
CA TYR A 75 6.00 4.15 -7.11
C TYR A 75 7.24 3.50 -7.74
N GLN A 76 8.07 2.81 -6.95
CA GLN A 76 9.24 2.08 -7.44
C GLN A 76 9.02 0.58 -7.56
N GLU A 77 7.79 0.11 -7.37
CA GLU A 77 7.50 -1.31 -7.57
C GLU A 77 7.72 -1.72 -9.03
N ASP A 78 8.43 -2.82 -9.19
CA ASP A 78 8.77 -3.41 -10.47
C ASP A 78 7.67 -4.40 -10.87
N SER A 79 7.11 -4.29 -12.08
CA SER A 79 6.24 -5.34 -12.66
C SER A 79 5.66 -4.91 -14.01
N ASN A 80 5.64 -5.80 -15.02
CA ASN A 80 5.03 -5.52 -16.33
C ASN A 80 3.53 -5.84 -16.38
N SER A 81 2.92 -6.23 -15.25
CA SER A 81 1.47 -6.42 -15.14
C SER A 81 0.71 -5.12 -15.44
N THR A 82 -0.49 -5.27 -16.01
CA THR A 82 -1.38 -4.16 -16.37
C THR A 82 -2.76 -4.32 -15.72
N GLY A 83 -3.44 -3.20 -15.48
CA GLY A 83 -4.82 -3.21 -14.99
C GLY A 83 -4.96 -3.57 -13.51
N ILE A 84 -5.86 -4.50 -13.19
CA ILE A 84 -6.25 -4.81 -11.81
C ILE A 84 -5.92 -6.28 -11.52
N ASP A 85 -5.27 -6.53 -10.39
CA ASP A 85 -4.96 -7.87 -9.87
C ASP A 85 -4.18 -8.75 -10.86
N GLY A 86 -3.22 -8.13 -11.57
CA GLY A 86 -2.24 -8.85 -12.38
C GLY A 86 -1.26 -9.68 -11.54
N ASP A 87 -0.24 -10.24 -12.21
CA ASP A 87 0.85 -10.95 -11.54
C ASP A 87 1.71 -9.97 -10.74
N GLN A 88 1.69 -10.10 -9.42
CA GLN A 88 2.42 -9.26 -8.47
C GLN A 88 3.85 -9.76 -8.24
N GLU A 89 4.19 -10.97 -8.69
CA GLU A 89 5.54 -11.52 -8.57
C GLU A 89 6.39 -11.24 -9.82
N ASP A 90 5.79 -10.63 -10.85
CA ASP A 90 6.50 -10.20 -12.05
C ASP A 90 7.35 -8.97 -11.73
N ASN A 91 8.66 -8.99 -11.94
CA ASN A 91 9.54 -7.82 -11.78
C ASN A 91 10.20 -7.40 -13.11
N SER A 92 9.56 -7.67 -14.24
CA SER A 92 10.17 -7.50 -15.58
C SER A 92 10.14 -6.06 -16.13
N ALA A 93 9.45 -5.12 -15.48
CA ALA A 93 9.45 -3.70 -15.83
C ALA A 93 9.80 -2.84 -14.61
N ASN A 94 11.03 -2.35 -14.58
CA ASN A 94 11.57 -1.61 -13.45
C ASN A 94 10.88 -0.24 -13.24
N ASP A 95 10.66 0.14 -11.97
CA ASP A 95 10.09 1.42 -11.54
C ASP A 95 8.74 1.72 -12.22
N SER A 96 7.99 0.68 -12.58
CA SER A 96 6.70 0.84 -13.25
C SER A 96 5.63 1.40 -12.31
N GLY A 97 5.80 1.12 -11.03
CA GLY A 97 4.99 1.55 -9.91
C GLY A 97 3.65 0.83 -9.81
N SER A 98 3.10 0.83 -8.59
CA SER A 98 1.80 0.25 -8.29
C SER A 98 1.03 1.04 -7.23
N ALA A 99 -0.26 0.74 -7.09
CA ALA A 99 -1.06 1.17 -5.96
C ALA A 99 -1.89 0.01 -5.39
N TYR A 100 -1.99 -0.05 -4.07
CA TYR A 100 -2.66 -1.12 -3.34
C TYR A 100 -3.90 -0.56 -2.64
N VAL A 101 -5.02 -1.27 -2.76
CA VAL A 101 -6.28 -0.91 -2.11
C VAL A 101 -6.49 -1.82 -0.93
N PHE A 102 -6.74 -1.25 0.25
CA PHE A 102 -7.10 -1.98 1.46
C PHE A 102 -8.49 -1.53 1.93
N THR A 103 -9.35 -2.49 2.26
CA THR A 103 -10.72 -2.17 2.72
C THR A 103 -11.00 -2.78 4.08
N ARG A 104 -11.41 -1.93 5.03
CA ARG A 104 -11.71 -2.35 6.39
C ARG A 104 -12.92 -3.27 6.42
N THR A 105 -12.72 -4.49 6.90
CA THR A 105 -13.78 -5.48 7.11
C THR A 105 -13.61 -6.09 8.50
N GLY A 106 -14.62 -5.99 9.37
CA GLY A 106 -14.54 -6.57 10.72
C GLY A 106 -13.37 -6.06 11.59
N GLY A 107 -12.87 -4.86 11.32
CA GLY A 107 -11.74 -4.26 12.05
C GLY A 107 -10.36 -4.65 11.52
N VAL A 108 -10.26 -5.52 10.52
CA VAL A 108 -9.03 -5.82 9.77
C VAL A 108 -9.01 -5.07 8.44
N TRP A 109 -7.82 -4.89 7.86
CA TRP A 109 -7.59 -4.13 6.62
C TRP A 109 -6.97 -5.01 5.53
N PRO A 110 -7.64 -6.07 5.05
CA PRO A 110 -7.10 -6.90 3.98
C PRO A 110 -6.87 -6.08 2.71
N GLN A 111 -5.83 -6.44 1.95
CA GLN A 111 -5.68 -5.97 0.58
C GLN A 111 -6.86 -6.48 -0.24
N GLN A 112 -7.55 -5.56 -0.90
CA GLN A 112 -8.66 -5.84 -1.79
C GLN A 112 -8.22 -5.84 -3.25
N ALA A 113 -7.26 -5.00 -3.64
CA ALA A 113 -6.80 -4.93 -5.02
C ALA A 113 -5.35 -4.47 -5.13
N TYR A 114 -4.71 -4.90 -6.21
CA TYR A 114 -3.45 -4.39 -6.74
C TYR A 114 -3.71 -3.69 -8.07
N LEU A 115 -3.24 -2.45 -8.20
CA LEU A 115 -3.55 -1.58 -9.33
C LEU A 115 -2.28 -1.23 -10.10
N LYS A 116 -2.39 -1.36 -11.42
CA LYS A 116 -1.39 -1.00 -12.42
C LYS A 116 -1.97 -0.11 -13.50
N ALA A 117 -1.10 0.65 -14.14
CA ALA A 117 -1.45 1.35 -15.37
C ALA A 117 -1.93 0.34 -16.44
N SER A 118 -2.83 0.75 -17.33
CA SER A 118 -3.23 -0.07 -18.48
C SER A 118 -2.13 -0.20 -19.53
N ASN A 119 -1.11 0.66 -19.45
CA ASN A 119 -0.02 0.82 -20.39
C ASN A 119 1.34 0.81 -19.68
N THR A 120 1.48 -0.04 -18.66
CA THR A 120 2.68 -0.17 -17.83
C THR A 120 3.96 -0.09 -18.65
N GLY A 121 4.83 0.84 -18.27
CA GLY A 121 6.16 1.03 -18.83
C GLY A 121 7.20 1.16 -17.71
N GLN A 122 8.46 0.97 -18.08
CA GLN A 122 9.56 1.21 -17.14
C GLN A 122 9.61 2.70 -16.76
N GLN A 123 9.85 2.99 -15.48
CA GLN A 123 9.96 4.36 -14.96
C GLN A 123 8.70 5.23 -15.16
N ASP A 124 7.54 4.59 -15.28
CA ASP A 124 6.26 5.30 -15.32
C ASP A 124 5.82 5.77 -13.92
N PHE A 125 6.37 5.14 -12.86
CA PHE A 125 6.15 5.50 -11.46
C PHE A 125 4.66 5.60 -11.06
N PHE A 126 3.82 4.66 -11.53
CA PHE A 126 2.41 4.63 -11.15
C PHE A 126 2.27 4.53 -9.62
N GLY A 127 1.30 5.24 -9.04
CA GLY A 127 1.13 5.31 -7.58
C GLY A 127 1.99 6.36 -6.88
N TRP A 128 2.80 7.15 -7.60
CA TRP A 128 3.51 8.33 -7.04
C TRP A 128 2.58 9.27 -6.26
N SER A 129 1.34 9.40 -6.71
CA SER A 129 0.29 10.12 -5.99
C SER A 129 -1.01 9.34 -6.05
N VAL A 130 -1.76 9.34 -4.95
CA VAL A 130 -3.04 8.63 -4.85
C VAL A 130 -4.09 9.53 -4.21
N ALA A 131 -5.34 9.34 -4.63
CA ALA A 131 -6.51 9.94 -4.03
C ALA A 131 -7.66 8.95 -4.10
N VAL A 132 -8.55 8.99 -3.11
CA VAL A 132 -9.73 8.13 -3.08
C VAL A 132 -10.95 8.95 -2.67
N TRP A 133 -12.05 8.70 -3.36
CA TRP A 133 -13.35 9.26 -3.02
C TRP A 133 -14.40 8.17 -3.14
N VAL A 134 -15.19 8.00 -2.07
CA VAL A 134 -16.25 6.98 -2.01
C VAL A 134 -17.60 7.67 -1.92
N ILE A 135 -18.51 7.36 -2.84
CA ILE A 135 -19.91 7.80 -2.78
C ILE A 135 -20.60 7.03 -1.67
N ARG A 136 -21.20 7.74 -0.71
CA ARG A 136 -22.24 7.16 0.14
C ARG A 136 -23.57 7.36 -0.56
N LEU A 137 -24.13 6.29 -1.12
CA LEU A 137 -25.53 6.30 -1.54
C LEU A 137 -26.36 6.52 -0.26
N ARG A 138 -27.19 7.57 -0.27
CA ARG A 138 -28.18 7.84 0.77
C ARG A 138 -29.43 7.01 0.53
#